data_AF-A0A653CC91-F1
#
_entry.id   AF-A0A653CC91-F1
#
_cell.length_a   1.000
_cell.length_b   1.000
_cell.length_c   1.000
_cell.angle_alpha   90.00
_cell.angle_beta   90.00
_cell.angle_gamma   90.00
#
_symmetry.space_group_name_H-M   'P 1'
#
loop_
_entity.id
_entity.type
_entity.pdbx_description
1 polymer ?
#
loop_
_entity_poly.entity_id
_entity_poly.type
_entity_poly.pdbx_seq_one_letter_code
_entity_poly.pdbx_strand_id
1 'polypeptide(L)' 'MAENYTELHALNQELINGHNVRLQNYNEGVETMKEINAIIQHGSRLRVGPNSANAITQCRSCIKNNNVEGLMKIMRTGVL' A
#
# COMPACT_ATOMS: atom_id res chain seq x y z
N MET A 1 -8.43 -23.95 39.52
CA MET A 1 -7.35 -24.52 38.68
C MET A 1 -7.78 -24.69 37.23
N ALA A 2 -8.94 -25.29 36.95
CA ALA A 2 -9.45 -25.45 35.58
C ALA A 2 -9.86 -24.13 34.91
N GLU A 3 -10.51 -23.23 35.64
CA GLU A 3 -11.05 -21.96 35.10
C GLU A 3 -9.96 -21.03 34.55
N ASN A 4 -8.83 -20.89 35.26
CA ASN A 4 -7.68 -20.11 34.78
C ASN A 4 -7.07 -20.68 33.49
N TYR A 5 -7.12 -22.00 33.30
CA TYR A 5 -6.64 -22.65 32.08
C TYR A 5 -7.62 -22.44 30.91
N THR A 6 -8.92 -22.43 31.18
CA THR A 6 -9.95 -22.13 30.19
C THR A 6 -9.87 -20.67 29.73
N GLU A 7 -9.66 -19.75 30.67
CA GLU A 7 -9.49 -18.31 30.37
C GLU A 7 -8.20 -18.06 29.58
N LEU A 8 -7.09 -18.71 29.96
CA LEU A 8 -5.84 -18.63 29.20
C LEU A 8 -5.99 -19.20 27.78
N HIS A 9 -6.79 -20.25 27.61
CA HIS A 9 -7.04 -20.84 26.29
C HIS A 9 -7.90 -19.93 25.41
N ALA A 10 -8.93 -19.30 25.98
CA ALA A 10 -9.74 -18.29 25.29
C ALA A 10 -8.89 -17.08 24.86
N LEU A 11 -8.02 -16.60 25.76
CA LEU A 11 -7.15 -15.46 25.50
C LEU A 11 -6.10 -15.77 24.42
N ASN A 12 -5.54 -16.98 24.42
CA ASN A 12 -4.66 -17.44 23.34
C ASN A 12 -5.40 -17.55 21.99
N GLN A 13 -6.63 -18.04 21.98
CA GLN A 13 -7.46 -18.09 20.76
C GLN A 13 -7.70 -16.68 20.22
N GLU A 14 -8.09 -15.72 21.07
CA GLU A 14 -8.27 -14.32 20.67
C GLU A 14 -6.98 -13.69 20.16
N LEU A 15 -5.85 -13.98 20.80
CA LEU A 15 -4.54 -13.46 20.38
C LEU A 15 -4.16 -13.96 18.98
N ILE A 16 -4.35 -15.26 18.73
CA ILE A 16 -4.09 -15.87 17.41
C ILE A 16 -5.01 -15.27 16.36
N ASN A 17 -6.30 -15.08 16.69
CA ASN A 17 -7.26 -14.51 15.76
C ASN A 17 -6.92 -13.05 15.43
N GLY A 18 -6.60 -12.24 16.43
CA GLY A 18 -6.17 -10.86 16.26
C GLY A 18 -4.85 -10.76 15.49
N HIS A 19 -3.92 -11.70 15.71
CA HIS A 19 -2.68 -11.75 14.95
C HIS A 19 -2.92 -12.09 13.47
N ASN A 20 -3.79 -13.05 13.17
CA ASN A 20 -4.17 -13.40 11.80
C ASN A 20 -4.80 -12.21 11.07
N VAL A 21 -5.75 -11.51 11.71
CA VAL A 21 -6.37 -10.30 11.14
C VAL A 21 -5.32 -9.22 10.89
N ARG A 22 -4.38 -9.03 11.83
CA ARG A 22 -3.31 -8.03 11.67
C ARG A 22 -2.34 -8.39 10.55
N LEU A 23 -2.01 -9.67 10.42
CA LEU A 23 -1.15 -10.17 9.34
C LEU A 23 -1.83 -10.01 7.99
N GLN A 24 -3.12 -10.33 7.91
CA GLN A 24 -3.92 -10.11 6.72
C GLN A 24 -3.95 -8.62 6.32
N ASN A 25 -4.31 -7.73 7.24
CA ASN A 25 -4.30 -6.29 6.99
C ASN A 25 -2.91 -5.77 6.56
N TYR A 26 -1.84 -6.30 7.17
CA TYR A 26 -0.48 -5.94 6.79
C TYR A 26 -0.14 -6.41 5.37
N ASN A 27 -0.49 -7.65 5.01
CA ASN A 27 -0.29 -8.18 3.66
C ASN A 27 -1.07 -7.38 2.62
N GLU A 28 -2.35 -7.09 2.87
CA GLU A 28 -3.19 -6.27 1.99
C GLU A 28 -2.61 -4.86 1.81
N GLY A 29 -2.11 -4.25 2.89
CA GLY A 29 -1.45 -2.94 2.81
C GLY A 29 -0.14 -2.96 2.01
N VAL A 30 0.68 -4.00 2.19
CA VAL A 30 1.93 -4.18 1.42
C VAL A 30 1.62 -4.46 -0.05
N GLU A 31 0.60 -5.25 -0.35
CA GLU A 31 0.16 -5.55 -1.72
C GLU A 31 -0.33 -4.29 -2.42
N THR A 32 -1.19 -3.52 -1.76
CA THR A 32 -1.66 -2.21 -2.27
C THR A 32 -0.48 -1.27 -2.57
N MET A 33 0.53 -1.23 -1.69
CA MET A 33 1.73 -0.42 -1.91
C MET A 33 2.58 -0.92 -3.09
N LYS A 34 2.65 -2.24 -3.32
CA LYS A 34 3.31 -2.80 -4.51
C LYS A 34 2.55 -2.45 -5.78
N GLU A 35 1.23 -2.55 -5.78
CA GLU A 35 0.39 -2.17 -6.92
C GLU A 35 0.56 -0.69 -7.28
N ILE A 36 0.54 0.21 -6.28
CA ILE A 36 0.78 1.64 -6.50
C ILE A 36 2.16 1.86 -7.16
N ASN A 37 3.20 1.20 -6.66
CA ASN A 37 4.54 1.30 -7.26
C ASN A 37 4.60 0.74 -8.68
N ALA A 38 3.92 -0.37 -8.95
CA ALA A 38 3.82 -0.95 -10.29
C ALA A 38 3.11 0.00 -11.26
N ILE A 39 1.99 0.59 -10.85
CA ILE A 39 1.23 1.58 -11.63
C ILE A 39 2.12 2.78 -11.98
N ILE A 40 2.89 3.31 -11.02
CA ILE A 40 3.84 4.42 -11.28
C ILE A 40 4.90 4.00 -12.29
N GLN A 41 5.47 2.79 -12.15
CA GLN A 41 6.45 2.29 -13.10
C GLN A 41 5.86 2.11 -14.50
N HIS A 42 4.65 1.55 -14.62
CA HIS A 42 3.95 1.42 -15.90
C HIS A 42 3.70 2.78 -16.55
N GLY A 43 3.23 3.78 -15.79
CA GLY A 43 3.06 5.15 -16.29
C GLY A 43 4.38 5.82 -16.70
N SER A 44 5.47 5.53 -16.00
CA SER A 44 6.82 6.00 -16.37
C SER A 44 7.34 5.32 -17.64
N ARG A 45 7.06 4.03 -17.83
CA ARG A 45 7.52 3.23 -18.97
C ARG A 45 6.84 3.61 -20.30
N LEU A 46 5.70 4.27 -20.22
CA LEU A 46 5.03 4.91 -21.36
C LEU A 46 5.82 6.13 -21.89
N ARG A 47 6.85 6.59 -21.17
CA ARG A 47 7.66 7.76 -21.50
C ARG A 47 9.11 7.37 -21.71
N VAL A 48 9.81 8.12 -22.54
CA VAL A 48 11.22 7.88 -22.88
C VAL A 48 12.10 8.98 -22.30
N GLY A 49 13.23 8.60 -21.70
CA GLY A 49 14.27 9.53 -21.23
C GLY A 49 13.87 10.36 -20.00
N PRO A 50 14.27 11.63 -19.88
CA PRO A 50 14.14 12.44 -18.66
C PRO A 50 12.69 12.67 -18.20
N ASN A 51 11.73 12.59 -19.12
CA ASN A 51 10.30 12.71 -18.82
C ASN A 51 9.74 11.53 -18.01
N SER A 52 10.40 10.36 -18.06
CA SER A 52 10.05 9.19 -17.25
C SER A 52 10.44 9.40 -15.78
N ALA A 53 11.68 9.83 -15.52
CA ALA A 53 12.18 10.12 -14.18
C ALA A 53 11.41 11.28 -13.50
N ASN A 54 11.03 12.31 -14.27
CA ASN A 54 10.19 13.39 -13.76
C ASN A 54 8.78 12.89 -13.38
N ALA A 55 8.18 11.99 -14.17
CA ALA A 55 6.89 11.38 -13.87
C ALA A 55 6.90 10.64 -12.52
N ILE A 56 7.94 9.85 -12.27
CA ILE A 56 8.09 9.10 -11.00
C ILE A 56 8.19 10.07 -9.83
N THR A 57 8.98 11.13 -9.98
CA THR A 57 9.19 12.14 -8.93
C THR A 57 7.88 12.87 -8.60
N GLN A 58 7.14 13.29 -9.63
CA GLN A 58 5.84 13.94 -9.48
C GLN A 58 4.79 13.01 -8.86
N CYS A 59 4.71 11.75 -9.31
CA CYS A 59 3.81 10.75 -8.72
C CYS A 59 4.12 10.52 -7.24
N ARG A 60 5.40 10.41 -6.86
CA ARG A 60 5.81 10.27 -5.45
C ARG A 60 5.45 11.50 -4.62
N SER A 61 5.60 12.71 -5.16
CA SER A 61 5.16 13.94 -4.49
C SER A 61 3.65 14.01 -4.31
N CYS A 62 2.86 13.59 -5.31
CA CYS A 62 1.40 13.52 -5.20
C CYS A 62 0.95 12.50 -4.13
N ILE A 63 1.60 11.34 -4.04
CA ILE A 63 1.32 10.35 -2.99
C ILE A 63 1.63 10.93 -1.60
N LYS A 64 2.76 11.62 -1.45
CA LYS A 64 3.13 12.29 -0.19
C LYS A 64 2.12 13.37 0.21
N ASN A 65 1.57 14.09 -0.76
CA ASN A 65 0.55 15.12 -0.56
C ASN A 65 -0.88 14.57 -0.57
N ASN A 66 -1.08 13.25 -0.59
CA ASN A 66 -2.38 12.58 -0.67
C ASN A 66 -3.27 13.02 -1.84
N ASN A 67 -2.66 13.53 -2.92
CA ASN A 67 -3.38 14.09 -4.07
C ASN A 67 -3.59 13.02 -5.16
N VAL A 68 -4.67 12.26 -5.03
CA VAL A 68 -5.06 11.18 -5.95
C VAL A 68 -5.45 11.71 -7.33
N GLU A 69 -6.11 12.86 -7.38
CA GLU A 69 -6.49 13.49 -8.65
C GLU A 69 -5.25 13.93 -9.46
N GLY A 70 -4.26 14.50 -8.78
CA GLY A 70 -2.96 14.85 -9.34
C GLY A 70 -2.22 13.63 -9.87
N LEU A 71 -2.22 12.51 -9.13
CA LEU A 71 -1.62 11.25 -9.58
C LEU A 71 -2.26 10.75 -10.88
N MET A 72 -3.59 10.76 -10.95
CA MET A 72 -4.34 10.29 -12.12
C MET A 72 -4.11 11.21 -13.34
N LYS A 73 -4.00 12.52 -13.11
CA LYS A 73 -3.67 13.52 -14.14
C LYS A 73 -2.23 13.37 -14.64
N ILE A 74 -1.25 13.16 -13.76
CA ILE A 74 0.14 12.90 -14.16
C ILE A 74 0.21 11.61 -15.00
N MET A 75 -0.47 10.54 -14.57
CA MET A 75 -0.53 9.28 -15.33
C MET A 75 -1.13 9.45 -16.72
N ARG A 76 -2.23 10.20 -16.86
CA ARG A 76 -2.89 10.42 -18.15
C ARG A 76 -2.15 11.38 -19.07
N THR A 77 -1.64 12.49 -18.54
CA THR A 77 -1.32 13.68 -19.36
C THR A 77 0.15 14.01 -19.48
N GLY A 78 1.07 13.31 -18.80
CA GLY A 78 2.48 13.66 -18.94
C GLY A 78 2.95 14.72 -17.94
N VAL A 79 2.08 15.68 -17.65
CA VAL A 79 2.42 16.95 -17.01
C VAL A 79 1.28 17.32 -16.05
N LEU A 80 1.61 18.06 -14.99
CA LEU A 80 0.64 18.63 -14.07
C LEU A 80 -0.18 19.74 -14.75
#